data_AF-A0AAV8VCT6-F1
#
_entry.id   AF-A0AAV8VCT6-F1
#
_cell.length_a   1.000
_cell.length_b   1.000
_cell.length_c   1.000
_cell.angle_alpha   90.00
_cell.angle_beta   90.00
_cell.angle_gamma   90.00
#
_symmetry.space_group_name_H-M   'P 1'
#
loop_
_entity.id
_entity.type
_entity.pdbx_description
1 polymer ?
#
loop_
_entity_poly.entity_id
_entity_poly.type
_entity_poly.pdbx_seq_one_letter_code
_entity_poly.pdbx_strand_id
1 'polypeptide(L)'
;MLDYNPNDTSNYLLYFDVNALYSWAMSQYLPYGGFNWVSEIENFYVLSIPNTLTLDLPLCPEHRTPPNSKLSKLMTTLHKKERYVVHYTNLKKYLECGMKLDKIHRILQFNQSLWLKVYVDLNARLRANSTNEFEKKPF
;
A
#
# COMPACT_ATOMS: atom_id res chain seq x y z
N MET A 1 -32.62 16.19 8.46
CA MET A 1 -32.71 14.96 9.25
C MET A 1 -34.19 14.73 9.59
N LEU A 2 -35.00 14.39 8.60
CA LEU A 2 -36.47 14.37 8.72
C LEU A 2 -37.11 13.02 8.34
N ASP A 3 -36.32 12.04 7.89
CA ASP A 3 -36.81 10.73 7.43
C ASP A 3 -36.26 9.58 8.30
N TYR A 4 -36.27 9.74 9.64
CA TYR A 4 -35.84 8.67 10.56
C TYR A 4 -37.05 7.81 10.97
N ASN A 5 -37.07 6.55 10.52
CA ASN A 5 -38.04 5.54 10.95
C ASN A 5 -37.36 4.56 11.93
N PRO A 6 -37.81 4.47 13.19
CA PRO A 6 -37.19 3.61 14.20
C PRO A 6 -37.37 2.09 13.94
N ASN A 7 -38.22 1.70 12.99
CA ASN A 7 -38.36 0.32 12.54
C ASN A 7 -37.35 -0.08 11.44
N ASP A 8 -36.62 0.89 10.88
CA ASP A 8 -35.60 0.60 9.88
C ASP A 8 -34.33 0.06 10.57
N THR A 9 -33.62 -0.84 9.90
CA THR A 9 -32.33 -1.35 10.39
C THR A 9 -31.35 -0.20 10.59
N SER A 10 -30.75 -0.12 11.78
CA SER A 10 -29.78 0.92 12.09
C SER A 10 -28.50 0.73 11.26
N ASN A 11 -28.17 1.74 10.47
CA ASN A 11 -26.94 1.80 9.69
C ASN A 11 -25.91 2.67 10.43
N TYR A 12 -24.77 2.09 10.78
CA TYR A 12 -23.67 2.82 11.43
C TYR A 12 -22.47 2.87 10.48
N LEU A 13 -21.87 4.05 10.34
CA LEU A 13 -20.61 4.23 9.64
C LEU A 13 -19.48 4.24 10.66
N LEU A 14 -18.61 3.22 10.61
CA LEU A 14 -17.40 3.17 11.42
C LEU A 14 -16.28 3.95 10.74
N TYR A 15 -15.62 4.81 11.50
CA TYR A 15 -14.43 5.54 11.07
C TYR A 15 -13.22 5.04 11.86
N PHE A 16 -12.22 4.54 11.13
CA PHE A 16 -10.94 4.14 11.71
C PHE A 16 -9.86 5.09 11.20
N ASP A 17 -9.08 5.65 12.12
CA ASP A 17 -7.86 6.38 11.80
C ASP A 17 -6.65 5.61 12.32
N VAL A 18 -5.66 5.41 11.44
CA VAL A 18 -4.45 4.64 11.76
C VAL A 18 -3.38 5.61 12.24
N ASN A 19 -3.12 5.57 13.55
CA ASN A 19 -2.04 6.35 14.15
C ASN A 19 -0.68 5.98 13.53
N ALA A 20 0.05 6.99 13.06
CA ALA A 20 1.41 6.86 12.54
C ALA A 20 1.59 5.90 11.33
N LEU A 21 0.63 5.89 10.41
CA LEU A 21 0.64 5.06 9.18
C LEU A 21 1.99 5.06 8.44
N TYR A 22 2.59 6.24 8.22
CA TYR A 22 3.89 6.33 7.54
C TYR A 22 5.04 5.73 8.37
N SER A 23 5.01 5.89 9.69
CA SER A 23 6.04 5.30 10.56
C SER A 23 5.97 3.78 10.52
N TRP A 24 4.75 3.22 10.49
CA TRP A 24 4.55 1.79 10.30
C TRP A 24 5.04 1.32 8.92
N ALA A 25 4.76 2.06 7.85
CA ALA A 25 5.23 1.75 6.50
C ALA A 25 6.77 1.82 6.39
N MET A 26 7.39 2.83 7.01
CA MET A 26 8.84 3.01 7.08
C MET A 26 9.54 1.93 7.93
N SER A 27 8.79 1.24 8.78
CA SER A 27 9.28 0.13 9.59
C SER A 27 9.25 -1.21 8.86
N GLN A 28 8.78 -1.25 7.61
CA GLN A 28 8.80 -2.45 6.77
C GLN A 28 10.14 -2.61 6.04
N TYR A 29 10.34 -3.73 5.34
CA TYR A 29 11.53 -3.93 4.51
C TYR A 29 11.53 -2.90 3.37
N LEU A 30 12.53 -2.02 3.36
CA LEU A 30 12.68 -0.97 2.35
C LEU A 30 13.87 -1.27 1.44
N PRO A 31 13.76 -0.94 0.13
CA PRO A 31 14.87 -1.08 -0.78
C PRO A 31 16.02 -0.13 -0.37
N TYR A 32 17.26 -0.62 -0.39
CA TYR A 32 18.44 0.19 -0.07
C TYR A 32 19.53 0.17 -1.15
N GLY A 33 19.45 -0.72 -2.14
CA GLY A 33 20.45 -0.81 -3.21
C GLY A 33 20.31 -2.06 -4.07
N GLY A 34 21.31 -2.31 -4.93
CA GLY A 34 21.33 -3.50 -5.79
C GLY A 34 20.29 -3.47 -6.92
N PHE A 35 19.89 -2.28 -7.37
CA PHE A 35 18.89 -2.10 -8.42
C PHE A 35 19.39 -2.63 -9.76
N ASN A 36 18.76 -3.69 -10.27
CA ASN A 36 19.12 -4.32 -11.54
C ASN A 36 17.87 -4.74 -12.32
N TRP A 37 17.93 -4.61 -13.64
CA TRP A 37 16.90 -5.16 -14.53
C TRP A 37 17.15 -6.66 -14.74
N VAL A 38 16.09 -7.46 -14.61
CA VAL A 38 16.15 -8.90 -14.90
C VAL A 38 15.99 -9.12 -16.40
N SER A 39 16.90 -9.89 -17.01
CA SER A 39 16.87 -10.24 -18.44
C SER A 39 15.85 -11.33 -18.77
N GLU A 40 15.73 -12.36 -17.91
CA GLU A 40 14.87 -13.54 -18.12
C GLU A 40 13.53 -13.37 -17.41
N ILE A 41 12.62 -12.63 -18.03
CA ILE A 41 11.31 -12.29 -17.45
C ILE A 41 10.28 -13.42 -17.65
N GLU A 42 10.41 -14.20 -18.73
CA GLU A 42 9.41 -15.20 -19.14
C GLU A 42 9.24 -16.33 -18.12
N ASN A 43 10.30 -16.67 -17.37
CA ASN A 43 10.30 -17.71 -16.35
C ASN A 43 10.00 -17.17 -14.93
N PHE A 44 9.68 -15.88 -14.80
CA PHE A 44 9.50 -15.28 -13.48
C PHE A 44 8.14 -15.65 -12.87
N TYR A 45 8.17 -16.53 -11.88
CA TYR A 45 6.99 -16.91 -11.12
C TYR A 45 6.87 -16.10 -9.83
N VAL A 46 6.05 -15.05 -9.84
CA VAL A 46 5.85 -14.13 -8.69
C VAL A 46 5.48 -14.86 -7.40
N LEU A 47 4.71 -15.95 -7.50
CA LEU A 47 4.19 -16.67 -6.34
C LEU A 47 5.26 -17.49 -5.59
N SER A 48 6.42 -17.76 -6.20
CA SER A 48 7.55 -18.43 -5.51
C SER A 48 8.21 -17.55 -4.46
N ILE A 49 8.03 -16.22 -4.53
CA ILE A 49 8.61 -15.30 -3.57
C ILE A 49 7.86 -15.42 -2.23
N PRO A 50 8.56 -15.58 -1.10
CA PRO A 50 7.93 -15.63 0.22
C PRO A 50 7.05 -14.40 0.49
N ASN A 51 5.88 -14.63 1.10
CA ASN A 51 5.03 -13.53 1.53
C ASN A 51 5.63 -12.87 2.78
N THR A 52 5.94 -11.59 2.68
CA THR A 52 6.41 -10.80 3.82
C THR A 52 5.23 -10.19 4.59
N LEU A 53 4.18 -9.73 3.90
CA LEU A 53 3.04 -9.02 4.49
C LEU A 53 1.79 -9.20 3.63
N THR A 54 0.62 -9.34 4.27
CA THR A 54 -0.69 -9.20 3.65
C THR A 54 -1.28 -7.85 4.02
N LEU A 55 -1.11 -6.86 3.13
CA LEU A 55 -1.76 -5.56 3.25
C LEU A 55 -3.02 -5.55 2.39
N ASP A 56 -4.16 -5.16 2.97
CA ASP A 56 -5.43 -5.09 2.26
C ASP A 56 -5.53 -3.77 1.50
N LEU A 57 -4.77 -3.68 0.41
CA LEU A 57 -4.74 -2.50 -0.45
C LEU A 57 -5.81 -2.57 -1.55
N PRO A 58 -6.34 -1.42 -1.98
CA PRO A 58 -7.15 -1.35 -3.19
C PRO A 58 -6.46 -2.02 -4.38
N LEU A 59 -7.20 -2.81 -5.15
CA LEU A 59 -6.67 -3.53 -6.30
C LEU A 59 -6.37 -2.55 -7.45
N CYS A 60 -5.09 -2.45 -7.83
CA CYS A 60 -4.60 -1.71 -9.01
C CYS A 60 -5.25 -0.32 -9.22
N PRO A 61 -5.16 0.60 -8.24
CA PRO A 61 -5.73 1.93 -8.38
C PRO A 61 -4.99 2.72 -9.47
N GLU A 62 -5.74 3.46 -10.27
CA GLU A 62 -5.23 4.28 -11.37
C GLU A 62 -5.84 5.67 -11.36
N HIS A 63 -5.07 6.66 -11.79
CA HIS A 63 -5.54 8.01 -11.96
C HIS A 63 -6.40 8.10 -13.23
N ARG A 64 -7.71 8.32 -13.09
CA ARG A 64 -8.65 8.44 -14.20
C ARG A 64 -9.72 9.48 -13.85
N THR A 65 -10.28 10.13 -14.88
CA THR A 65 -11.42 11.03 -14.72
C THR A 65 -12.72 10.21 -14.75
N PRO A 66 -13.52 10.19 -13.66
CA PRO A 66 -14.79 9.48 -13.67
C PRO A 66 -15.79 10.15 -14.62
N PRO A 67 -16.81 9.39 -15.09
CA PRO A 67 -17.90 9.97 -15.85
C PRO A 67 -18.55 11.11 -15.06
N ASN A 68 -18.89 12.21 -15.74
CA ASN A 68 -19.47 13.42 -15.16
C ASN A 68 -18.55 14.24 -14.23
N SER A 69 -17.24 13.99 -14.25
CA SER A 69 -16.27 14.86 -13.57
C SER A 69 -15.24 15.41 -14.55
N LYS A 70 -14.66 16.57 -14.21
CA LYS A 70 -13.47 17.13 -14.87
C LYS A 70 -12.19 16.83 -14.08
N LEU A 71 -12.33 16.37 -12.83
CA LEU A 71 -11.21 16.12 -11.94
C LEU A 71 -10.84 14.65 -12.02
N SER A 72 -9.56 14.39 -12.25
CA SER A 72 -9.05 13.04 -12.16
C SER A 72 -8.97 12.60 -10.70
N LYS A 73 -9.30 11.33 -10.47
CA LYS A 73 -9.32 10.70 -9.16
C LYS A 73 -8.56 9.39 -9.22
N LEU A 74 -8.06 8.95 -8.07
CA LEU A 74 -7.54 7.60 -7.93
C LEU A 74 -8.72 6.62 -7.88
N MET A 75 -8.85 5.76 -8.87
CA MET A 75 -9.98 4.85 -9.02
C MET A 75 -9.55 3.39 -9.06
N THR A 76 -10.21 2.55 -8.27
CA THR A 76 -10.14 1.08 -8.34
C THR A 76 -11.11 0.59 -9.40
N THR A 77 -10.61 0.36 -10.61
CA THR A 77 -11.42 -0.12 -11.73
C THR A 77 -11.04 -1.54 -12.11
N LEU A 78 -12.02 -2.34 -12.53
CA LEU A 78 -11.80 -3.70 -13.08
C LEU A 78 -11.37 -3.70 -14.56
N HIS A 79 -11.13 -2.52 -15.13
CA HIS A 79 -10.63 -2.41 -16.50
C HIS A 79 -9.25 -3.06 -16.64
N LYS A 80 -8.90 -3.45 -17.87
CA LYS A 80 -7.56 -3.96 -18.19
C LYS A 80 -6.50 -2.94 -17.74
N LYS A 81 -5.48 -3.46 -17.06
CA LYS A 81 -4.32 -2.71 -16.58
C LYS A 81 -3.18 -2.94 -17.54
N GLU A 82 -2.70 -1.89 -18.18
CA GLU A 82 -1.63 -1.96 -19.17
C GLU A 82 -0.41 -1.18 -18.68
N ARG A 83 0.78 -1.78 -18.79
CA ARG A 83 2.05 -1.18 -18.32
C ARG A 83 1.98 -0.67 -16.87
N TYR A 84 1.17 -1.33 -16.04
CA TYR A 84 0.98 -0.98 -14.64
C TYR A 84 2.21 -1.36 -13.83
N VAL A 85 2.77 -0.40 -13.08
CA VAL A 85 3.92 -0.62 -12.21
C VAL A 85 3.42 -1.00 -10.83
N VAL A 86 3.87 -2.16 -10.34
CA VAL A 86 3.39 -2.71 -9.07
C VAL A 86 4.53 -3.44 -8.36
N HIS A 87 4.54 -3.36 -7.03
CA HIS A 87 5.45 -4.13 -6.18
C HIS A 87 5.03 -5.61 -6.13
N TYR A 88 5.98 -6.54 -6.00
CA TYR A 88 5.69 -7.98 -6.06
C TYR A 88 4.67 -8.45 -5.00
N THR A 89 4.69 -7.87 -3.80
CA THR A 89 3.72 -8.19 -2.73
C THR A 89 2.29 -7.88 -3.14
N ASN A 90 2.08 -6.72 -3.76
CA ASN A 90 0.77 -6.29 -4.23
C ASN A 90 0.33 -7.14 -5.42
N LEU A 91 1.24 -7.42 -6.37
CA LEU A 91 0.95 -8.31 -7.49
C LEU A 91 0.52 -9.71 -7.01
N LYS A 92 1.19 -10.27 -6.02
CA LYS A 92 0.80 -11.56 -5.41
C LYS A 92 -0.60 -11.51 -4.81
N LYS A 93 -0.90 -10.47 -4.03
CA LYS A 93 -2.26 -10.24 -3.50
C LYS A 93 -3.31 -10.12 -4.61
N TYR A 94 -2.97 -9.43 -5.70
CA TYR A 94 -3.88 -9.27 -6.84
C TYR A 94 -4.19 -10.60 -7.52
N LEU A 95 -3.18 -11.47 -7.68
CA LEU A 95 -3.36 -12.83 -8.17
C LEU A 95 -4.23 -13.67 -7.23
N GLU A 96 -4.00 -13.58 -5.92
CA GLU A 96 -4.83 -14.25 -4.89
C GLU A 96 -6.30 -13.77 -4.94
N CYS A 97 -6.53 -12.48 -5.20
CA CYS A 97 -7.86 -11.91 -5.39
C CYS A 97 -8.50 -12.24 -6.75
N GLY A 98 -7.84 -13.03 -7.60
CA GLY A 98 -8.38 -13.53 -8.87
C GLY A 98 -8.01 -12.70 -10.11
N MET A 99 -7.09 -11.74 -10.02
CA MET A 99 -6.56 -11.07 -11.22
C MET A 99 -5.73 -12.04 -12.05
N LYS A 100 -5.84 -11.93 -13.38
CA LYS A 100 -5.04 -12.73 -14.33
C LYS A 100 -3.92 -11.87 -14.90
N LEU A 101 -2.68 -12.32 -14.74
CA LEU A 101 -1.51 -11.67 -15.32
C LEU A 101 -1.35 -12.09 -16.79
N ASP A 102 -1.36 -11.11 -17.69
CA ASP A 102 -1.25 -11.30 -19.14
C ASP A 102 0.23 -11.32 -19.60
N LYS A 103 0.97 -10.23 -19.32
CA LYS A 103 2.38 -10.09 -19.69
C LYS A 103 3.16 -9.26 -18.69
N ILE A 104 4.38 -9.69 -18.36
CA ILE A 104 5.36 -8.89 -17.63
C ILE A 104 6.25 -8.17 -18.65
N HIS A 105 6.37 -6.84 -18.51
CA HIS A 105 7.19 -6.04 -19.42
C HIS A 105 8.63 -5.87 -18.93
N ARG A 106 8.80 -5.63 -17.63
CA ARG A 106 10.10 -5.36 -16.97
C ARG A 106 10.02 -5.75 -15.50
N ILE A 107 11.12 -6.24 -14.96
CA ILE A 107 11.28 -6.53 -13.54
C ILE A 107 12.50 -5.78 -13.03
N LEU A 108 12.30 -4.96 -11.99
CA LEU A 108 13.37 -4.31 -11.25
C LEU A 108 13.61 -5.08 -9.95
N GLN A 109 14.79 -5.69 -9.83
CA GLN A 109 15.25 -6.35 -8.62
C GLN A 109 16.01 -5.36 -7.73
N PHE A 110 15.94 -5.54 -6.42
CA PHE A 110 16.65 -4.74 -5.42
C PHE A 110 16.88 -5.53 -4.13
N ASN A 111 17.84 -5.08 -3.32
CA ASN A 111 18.08 -5.52 -1.96
C ASN A 111 17.23 -4.69 -1.00
N GLN A 112 16.64 -5.34 0.01
CA GLN A 112 15.79 -4.70 1.00
C GLN A 112 16.16 -5.13 2.43
N SER A 113 15.99 -4.24 3.40
CA SER A 113 16.20 -4.51 4.83
C SER A 113 15.36 -3.57 5.70
N LEU A 114 15.26 -3.86 6.99
CA LEU A 114 14.55 -3.04 7.99
C LEU A 114 15.40 -1.85 8.47
N TRP A 115 16.21 -1.25 7.59
CA TRP A 115 17.23 -0.27 7.98
C TRP A 115 16.63 0.98 8.64
N LEU A 116 15.45 1.43 8.22
CA LEU A 116 14.80 2.62 8.78
C LEU A 116 14.02 2.32 10.07
N LYS A 117 13.70 1.05 10.34
CA LYS A 117 12.93 0.63 11.52
C LYS A 117 13.61 1.06 12.82
N VAL A 118 14.93 0.90 12.92
CA VAL A 118 15.70 1.25 14.13
C VAL A 118 15.54 2.73 14.48
N TYR A 119 15.56 3.60 13.47
CA TYR A 119 15.34 5.02 13.62
C TYR A 119 13.90 5.36 14.01
N VAL A 120 12.91 4.73 13.37
CA VAL A 120 11.49 4.93 13.70
C VAL A 120 11.20 4.50 15.14
N ASP A 121 11.68 3.32 15.55
CA ASP A 121 11.52 2.79 16.91
C ASP A 121 12.20 3.68 17.96
N LEU A 122 13.35 4.26 17.63
CA LEU A 122 14.01 5.23 18.51
C LEU A 122 13.16 6.49 18.69
N ASN A 123 12.69 7.09 17.60
CA ASN A 123 11.86 8.29 17.67
C ASN A 123 10.52 8.04 18.38
N ALA A 124 9.91 6.88 18.17
CA ALA A 124 8.69 6.50 18.87
C ALA A 124 8.91 6.43 20.40
N ARG A 125 10.02 5.85 20.84
CA ARG A 125 10.41 5.81 22.26
C ARG A 125 10.67 7.19 22.83
N LEU A 126 11.39 8.04 22.10
CA LEU A 126 11.68 9.42 22.52
C LEU A 126 10.39 10.25 22.65
N ARG A 127 9.46 10.13 21.70
CA ARG A 127 8.15 10.80 21.76
C ARG A 127 7.30 10.34 22.94
N ALA A 128 7.30 9.04 23.24
CA ALA A 128 6.56 8.49 24.36
C ALA A 128 7.09 8.99 25.71
N ASN A 129 8.40 9.22 25.82
CA ASN A 129 9.05 9.66 27.05
C ASN A 129 9.13 11.18 27.20
N SER A 130 8.83 11.96 26.16
CA SER A 130 8.92 13.41 26.21
C SER A 130 7.75 14.01 27.01
N THR A 131 8.10 14.92 27.91
CA THR A 131 7.15 15.69 28.73
C THR A 131 6.72 17.00 28.07
N ASN A 132 7.44 17.44 27.02
CA ASN A 132 7.21 18.71 26.34
C ASN A 132 6.56 18.48 24.97
N GLU A 133 5.45 19.19 24.69
CA GLU A 133 4.75 19.14 23.40
C GLU A 133 5.64 19.53 22.21
N PHE A 134 6.66 20.38 22.42
CA PHE A 134 7.62 20.74 21.38
C PHE A 134 8.52 19.54 20.99
N GLU A 135 9.03 18.82 21.98
CA GLU A 135 9.92 17.67 21.79
C GLU A 135 9.20 16.44 21.23
N LYS A 136 7.87 16.34 21.42
CA LYS A 136 7.03 15.30 20.80
C LYS A 136 6.95 15.44 19.28
N LYS A 137 7.28 16.61 18.71
CA LYS A 137 7.28 16.88 17.27
C LYS A 137 8.70 17.13 16.74
N PRO A 138 9.55 16.08 16.60
CA PRO A 138 10.73 16.19 15.78
C PRO A 138 10.26 16.22 14.32
N PHE A 139 10.18 17.43 13.77
CA PHE A 139 9.67 17.84 12.45
C PHE A 139 8.15 17.83 12.28
#